data_AF-A0A1Y1MIP3-F1
#
_entry.id   AF-A0A1Y1MIP3-F1
#
_cell.length_a   1.000
_cell.length_b   1.000
_cell.length_c   1.000
_cell.angle_alpha   90.00
_cell.angle_beta   90.00
_cell.angle_gamma   90.00
#
_symmetry.space_group_name_H-M   'P 1'
#
loop_
_entity.id
_entity.type
_entity.pdbx_description
1 polymer ?
#
loop_
_entity_poly.entity_id
_entity_poly.type
_entity_poly.pdbx_seq_one_letter_code
_entity_poly.pdbx_strand_id
1 'polypeptide(L)'
;MLEEKADLPTRISDANMCIALHGHLRILRCSRCQRTVEWRLHESTILAGITSACTFCTKRCERRIRLGKRPMSAGYLQPDIILLDEEHSQGETIGTITTKDLRSRRDFLLILGSSLVHHRPAQLAREIVKAVPHN
;
A
#
# COMPACT_ATOMS: atom_id res chain seq x y z
N MET A 1 4.12 -6.92 9.39
CA MET A 1 4.50 -5.52 9.70
C MET A 1 4.79 -5.41 11.20
N LEU A 2 5.38 -4.33 11.70
CA LEU A 2 5.65 -4.21 13.15
C LEU A 2 4.35 -4.02 13.94
N GLU A 3 3.41 -3.28 13.37
CA GLU A 3 2.08 -3.01 13.90
C GLU A 3 1.26 -4.30 14.05
N GLU A 4 1.39 -5.22 13.09
CA GLU A 4 0.77 -6.56 13.19
C GLU A 4 1.41 -7.42 14.28
N LYS A 5 2.72 -7.28 14.52
CA LYS A 5 3.39 -7.97 15.65
C LYS A 5 2.96 -7.41 17.00
N ALA A 6 2.41 -6.19 17.00
CA ALA A 6 1.82 -5.54 18.17
C ALA A 6 0.29 -5.71 18.23
N ASP A 7 -0.28 -6.66 17.46
CA ASP A 7 -1.72 -6.96 17.39
C ASP A 7 -2.62 -5.77 16.99
N LEU A 8 -2.08 -4.79 16.26
CA LEU A 8 -2.89 -3.72 15.70
C LEU A 8 -3.60 -4.18 14.41
N PRO A 9 -4.90 -3.88 14.24
CA PRO A 9 -5.62 -4.21 13.01
C PRO A 9 -5.14 -3.31 11.86
N THR A 10 -4.39 -3.89 10.93
CA THR A 10 -3.74 -3.21 9.79
C THR A 10 -4.45 -3.40 8.44
N ARG A 11 -5.52 -4.19 8.38
CA ARG A 11 -6.33 -4.37 7.17
C ARG A 11 -7.37 -3.26 7.10
N ILE A 12 -7.68 -2.77 5.90
CA ILE A 12 -8.68 -1.73 5.73
C ILE A 12 -10.10 -2.34 5.78
N SER A 13 -10.84 -2.08 6.85
CA SER A 13 -12.23 -2.46 7.21
C SER A 13 -12.94 -1.34 8.01
N ASP A 14 -14.21 -1.48 8.38
CA ASP A 14 -14.94 -0.41 9.11
C ASP A 14 -14.47 -0.17 10.56
N ALA A 15 -13.64 -1.07 11.10
CA ALA A 15 -13.17 -1.08 12.49
C ALA A 15 -11.67 -0.77 12.68
N ASN A 16 -10.97 -0.24 11.66
CA ASN A 16 -9.50 -0.20 11.69
C ASN A 16 -8.92 0.78 12.70
N MET A 17 -7.76 0.39 13.23
CA MET A 17 -6.96 1.20 14.13
C MET A 17 -5.58 1.56 13.53
N CYS A 18 -5.18 0.97 12.38
CA CYS A 18 -3.89 1.25 11.76
C CYS A 18 -3.97 1.29 10.22
N ILE A 19 -3.52 2.40 9.63
CA ILE A 19 -3.47 2.61 8.17
C ILE A 19 -2.02 2.82 7.73
N ALA A 20 -1.53 1.96 6.84
CA ALA A 20 -0.20 2.07 6.28
C ALA A 20 -0.19 3.06 5.09
N LEU A 21 0.03 4.34 5.37
CA LEU A 21 -0.04 5.43 4.36
C LEU A 21 0.96 5.28 3.18
N HIS A 22 2.01 4.50 3.36
CA HIS A 22 3.04 4.24 2.35
C HIS A 22 3.04 2.78 1.85
N GLY A 23 1.93 2.05 2.06
CA GLY A 23 1.83 0.64 1.69
C GLY A 23 2.55 -0.28 2.67
N HIS A 24 2.77 -1.53 2.25
CA HIS A 24 3.26 -2.61 3.11
C HIS A 24 3.93 -3.76 2.35
N LEU A 25 4.73 -4.55 3.05
CA LEU A 25 5.41 -5.74 2.50
C LEU A 25 4.58 -7.03 2.61
N ARG A 26 3.26 -6.97 2.83
CA ARG A 26 2.43 -8.19 2.90
C ARG A 26 2.26 -8.87 1.54
N ILE A 27 2.16 -8.05 0.50
CA ILE A 27 1.92 -8.50 -0.85
C ILE A 27 2.92 -7.85 -1.80
N LEU A 28 3.12 -8.51 -2.93
CA LEU A 28 3.80 -7.98 -4.08
C LEU A 28 2.76 -7.64 -5.13
N ARG A 29 2.98 -6.55 -5.85
CA ARG A 29 2.13 -6.08 -6.94
C ARG A 29 2.87 -6.18 -8.26
N CYS A 30 2.18 -6.62 -9.31
CA CYS A 30 2.76 -6.62 -10.64
C CYS A 30 2.75 -5.21 -11.23
N SER A 31 3.92 -4.72 -11.66
CA SER A 31 4.08 -3.41 -12.32
C SER A 31 3.26 -3.24 -13.60
N ARG A 32 2.82 -4.36 -14.22
CA ARG A 32 2.04 -4.33 -15.47
C ARG A 32 0.55 -4.59 -15.28
N CYS A 33 0.19 -5.69 -14.62
CA CYS A 33 -1.19 -6.15 -14.55
C CYS A 33 -1.88 -5.85 -13.21
N GLN A 34 -1.15 -5.23 -12.28
CA GLN A 34 -1.65 -4.80 -10.97
C GLN A 34 -2.18 -5.93 -10.07
N ARG A 35 -2.05 -7.20 -10.50
CA ARG A 35 -2.36 -8.36 -9.66
C ARG A 35 -1.36 -8.47 -8.53
N THR A 36 -1.87 -8.94 -7.40
CA THR A 36 -1.11 -9.11 -6.18
C THR A 36 -0.86 -10.59 -5.88
N VAL A 37 0.25 -10.86 -5.20
CA VAL A 37 0.60 -12.17 -4.65
C VAL A 37 1.18 -11.98 -3.26
N GLU A 38 1.14 -12.99 -2.41
CA GLU A 38 1.72 -12.89 -1.07
C GLU A 38 3.25 -12.78 -1.13
N TRP A 39 3.82 -11.88 -0.31
CA TRP A 39 5.27 -11.71 -0.19
C TRP A 39 5.99 -13.00 0.15
N ARG A 40 5.44 -13.78 1.10
CA ARG A 40 6.04 -15.02 1.62
C ARG A 40 6.35 -16.04 0.53
N LEU A 41 5.57 -16.06 -0.55
CA LEU A 41 5.78 -16.99 -1.67
C LEU A 41 7.04 -16.65 -2.51
N HIS A 42 7.57 -15.44 -2.37
CA HIS A 42 8.68 -14.93 -3.16
C HIS A 42 9.82 -14.38 -2.29
N GLU A 43 9.75 -14.58 -0.97
CA GLU A 43 10.66 -13.97 0.01
C GLU A 43 12.12 -14.36 -0.24
N SER A 44 12.41 -15.65 -0.44
CA SER A 44 13.78 -16.13 -0.72
C SER A 44 14.38 -15.50 -1.98
N THR A 45 13.60 -15.42 -3.06
CA THR A 45 14.01 -14.80 -4.33
C THR A 45 14.32 -13.32 -4.16
N ILE A 46 13.47 -12.60 -3.42
CA ILE A 46 13.65 -11.15 -3.18
C ILE A 46 14.86 -10.90 -2.29
N LEU A 47 15.04 -11.68 -1.21
CA LEU A 47 16.19 -11.56 -0.33
C LEU A 47 17.51 -11.90 -1.04
N ALA A 48 17.46 -12.75 -2.06
CA ALA A 48 18.59 -13.01 -2.95
C ALA A 48 18.87 -11.88 -3.97
N GLY A 49 18.09 -10.79 -3.97
CA GLY A 49 18.21 -9.69 -4.93
C GLY A 49 17.70 -10.02 -6.33
N ILE A 50 16.91 -11.10 -6.48
CA ILE A 50 16.42 -11.56 -7.77
C ILE A 50 15.04 -10.97 -8.04
N THR A 51 14.86 -10.36 -9.21
CA THR A 51 13.55 -9.85 -9.64
C THR A 51 12.64 -11.01 -10.06
N SER A 52 11.45 -11.11 -9.46
CA SER A 52 10.47 -12.14 -9.83
C SER A 52 9.56 -11.66 -10.96
N ALA A 53 9.48 -12.44 -12.04
CA ALA A 53 8.49 -12.22 -13.09
C ALA A 53 7.07 -12.49 -12.59
N CYS A 54 6.09 -11.77 -13.13
CA CYS A 54 4.69 -12.00 -12.82
C CYS A 54 4.19 -13.27 -13.53
N THR A 55 3.81 -14.28 -12.76
CA THR A 55 3.27 -15.55 -13.26
C THR A 55 1.99 -15.35 -14.08
N PHE A 56 1.13 -14.41 -13.68
CA PHE A 56 -0.08 -14.08 -14.44
C PHE A 56 0.21 -13.47 -15.81
N CYS A 57 1.19 -12.56 -15.89
CA CYS A 57 1.60 -11.98 -17.18
C CYS A 57 2.26 -13.03 -18.08
N THR A 58 3.09 -13.89 -17.50
CA THR A 58 3.78 -14.98 -18.21
C THR A 58 2.76 -15.95 -18.81
N LYS A 59 1.82 -16.45 -18.00
CA LYS A 59 0.71 -17.31 -18.47
C LYS A 59 -0.15 -16.63 -19.54
N ARG A 60 -0.39 -15.31 -19.40
CA ARG A 60 -1.14 -14.54 -20.41
C ARG A 60 -0.37 -14.45 -21.73
N CYS A 61 0.95 -14.29 -21.69
CA CYS A 61 1.80 -14.29 -22.87
C CYS A 61 1.83 -15.66 -23.55
N GLU A 62 2.06 -16.73 -22.79
CA GLU A 62 2.05 -18.11 -23.30
C GLU A 62 0.73 -18.45 -24.00
N ARG A 63 -0.40 -18.10 -23.38
CA ARG A 63 -1.73 -18.31 -23.98
C ARG A 63 -1.89 -17.56 -25.31
N ARG A 64 -1.33 -16.35 -25.43
CA ARG A 64 -1.38 -15.59 -26.70
C ARG A 64 -0.56 -16.28 -27.79
N ILE A 65 0.66 -16.73 -27.44
CA ILE A 65 1.54 -17.44 -28.37
C ILE A 65 0.86 -18.72 -28.87
N ARG A 66 0.25 -19.51 -27.97
CA ARG A 66 -0.50 -20.72 -28.34
C ARG A 66 -1.68 -20.46 -29.28
N LEU A 67 -2.26 -19.26 -29.22
CA LEU A 67 -3.35 -18.83 -30.11
C LEU A 67 -2.83 -18.15 -31.40
N GLY A 68 -1.53 -18.23 -31.71
CA GLY A 68 -0.92 -17.58 -32.88
C GLY A 68 -0.87 -16.05 -32.79
N LYS A 69 -1.10 -15.45 -31.61
CA LYS A 69 -1.08 -14.00 -31.40
C LYS A 69 0.32 -13.53 -31.00
N ARG A 70 0.64 -12.27 -31.34
CA ARG A 70 1.92 -11.63 -30.95
C ARG A 70 2.18 -11.74 -29.43
N PRO A 71 3.41 -12.12 -29.00
CA PRO A 71 3.78 -12.17 -27.59
C PRO A 71 3.71 -10.79 -26.93
N MET A 72 3.58 -10.79 -25.59
CA MET A 72 3.58 -9.56 -24.77
C MET A 72 4.60 -9.70 -23.66
N SER A 73 5.25 -8.59 -23.27
CA SER A 73 6.20 -8.61 -22.14
C SER A 73 5.53 -8.99 -20.82
N ALA A 74 6.24 -9.74 -19.97
CA ALA A 74 5.79 -9.96 -18.61
C ALA A 74 6.10 -8.73 -17.74
N GLY A 75 5.21 -8.40 -16.80
CA GLY A 75 5.56 -7.47 -15.73
C GLY A 75 6.40 -8.17 -14.66
N TYR A 76 6.97 -7.40 -13.74
CA TYR A 76 7.70 -7.91 -12.58
C TYR A 76 6.90 -7.64 -11.30
N LEU A 77 7.14 -8.45 -10.29
CA LEU A 77 6.58 -8.31 -8.96
C LEU A 77 7.46 -7.36 -8.14
N GLN A 78 6.84 -6.34 -7.57
CA GLN A 78 7.48 -5.37 -6.67
C GLN A 78 6.71 -5.28 -5.35
N PRO A 79 7.35 -4.88 -4.25
CA PRO A 79 6.65 -4.64 -2.99
C PRO A 79 5.48 -3.67 -3.16
N ASP A 80 4.38 -3.89 -2.44
CA ASP A 80 3.23 -2.96 -2.45
C ASP A 80 3.47 -1.76 -1.53
N ILE A 81 4.54 -1.01 -1.84
CA ILE A 81 4.91 0.23 -1.19
C ILE A 81 4.65 1.39 -2.14
N ILE A 82 4.31 2.55 -1.61
CA ILE A 82 4.05 3.75 -2.40
C ILE A 82 5.34 4.54 -2.52
N LEU A 83 5.88 4.62 -3.73
CA LEU A 83 7.04 5.45 -4.02
C LEU A 83 6.65 6.93 -4.10
N LEU A 84 7.66 7.80 -4.18
CA LEU A 84 7.45 9.21 -4.46
C LEU A 84 6.64 9.36 -5.76
N ASP A 85 5.66 10.25 -5.73
CA ASP A 85 4.75 10.54 -6.84
C ASP A 85 3.81 9.40 -7.28
N GLU A 86 3.81 8.25 -6.60
CA GLU A 86 2.83 7.20 -6.84
C GLU A 86 1.53 7.45 -6.07
N GLU A 87 0.42 7.00 -6.66
CA GLU A 87 -0.88 6.99 -5.99
C GLU A 87 -1.04 5.73 -5.14
N HIS A 88 -1.68 5.89 -4.00
CA HIS A 88 -2.03 4.74 -3.17
C HIS A 88 -3.15 3.95 -3.84
N SER A 89 -2.98 2.64 -4.03
CA SER A 89 -3.99 1.77 -4.66
C SER A 89 -5.34 1.73 -3.92
N GLN A 90 -5.34 2.12 -2.64
CA GLN A 90 -6.51 2.28 -1.77
C GLN A 90 -6.74 3.75 -1.37
N GLY A 91 -6.25 4.71 -2.17
CA GLY A 91 -6.26 6.14 -1.84
C GLY A 91 -7.66 6.68 -1.58
N GLU A 92 -8.66 6.24 -2.34
CA GLU A 92 -10.06 6.62 -2.15
C GLU A 92 -10.58 6.18 -0.77
N THR A 93 -10.37 4.91 -0.41
CA THR A 93 -10.78 4.38 0.90
C THR A 93 -10.07 5.08 2.06
N ILE A 94 -8.77 5.36 1.91
CA ILE A 94 -8.00 6.13 2.90
C ILE A 94 -8.58 7.54 3.02
N GLY A 95 -8.96 8.17 1.91
CA GLY A 95 -9.61 9.49 1.91
C GLY A 95 -10.95 9.48 2.63
N THR A 96 -11.79 8.45 2.42
CA THR A 96 -13.05 8.27 3.14
C THR A 96 -12.81 8.12 4.64
N ILE A 97 -11.85 7.29 5.06
CA ILE A 97 -11.52 7.11 6.48
C ILE A 97 -10.98 8.41 7.06
N THR A 98 -10.07 9.08 6.37
CA THR A 98 -9.53 10.38 6.77
C THR A 98 -10.64 11.42 6.97
N THR A 99 -11.61 11.45 6.06
CA THR A 99 -12.75 12.39 6.16
C THR A 99 -13.67 12.04 7.32
N LYS A 100 -13.95 10.75 7.52
CA LYS A 100 -14.71 10.23 8.67
C LYS A 100 -14.02 10.57 9.98
N ASP A 101 -12.70 10.40 9.99
CA ASP A 101 -11.83 10.81 11.06
C ASP A 101 -12.05 12.30 11.25
N LEU A 102 -11.61 13.21 10.38
CA LEU A 102 -11.78 14.67 10.56
C LEU A 102 -13.20 15.09 11.04
N ARG A 103 -14.24 14.36 10.61
CA ARG A 103 -15.64 14.32 11.09
C ARG A 103 -15.84 14.19 12.61
N SER A 104 -15.12 13.25 13.22
CA SER A 104 -15.30 12.81 14.60
C SER A 104 -14.70 13.82 15.59
N ARG A 105 -15.31 13.90 16.78
CA ARG A 105 -14.71 14.64 17.90
C ARG A 105 -13.38 13.99 18.29
N ARG A 106 -12.31 14.78 18.29
CA ARG A 106 -10.98 14.42 18.80
C ARG A 106 -10.62 15.34 19.93
N ASP A 107 -10.06 14.78 20.98
CA ASP A 107 -9.58 15.58 22.12
C ASP A 107 -8.06 15.82 22.02
N PHE A 108 -7.30 14.98 21.30
CA PHE A 108 -5.87 15.15 21.10
C PHE A 108 -5.36 14.48 19.81
N LEU A 109 -4.18 14.90 19.35
CA LEU A 109 -3.38 14.26 18.31
C LEU A 109 -1.99 13.95 18.87
N LEU A 110 -1.52 12.72 18.69
CA LEU A 110 -0.18 12.29 19.09
C LEU A 110 0.64 11.91 17.86
N ILE A 111 1.83 12.51 17.73
CA ILE A 111 2.77 12.22 16.64
C ILE A 111 4.02 11.60 17.26
N LEU A 112 4.29 10.34 16.93
CA LEU A 112 5.40 9.56 17.47
C LEU A 112 6.37 9.20 16.35
N GLY A 113 7.67 9.34 16.61
CA GLY A 113 8.73 8.81 15.75
C GLY A 113 8.71 9.31 14.30
N SER A 114 8.15 10.50 14.02
CA SER A 114 8.06 11.06 12.67
C SER A 114 8.47 12.52 12.66
N SER A 115 9.31 12.90 11.69
CA SER A 115 9.70 14.29 11.42
C SER A 115 8.70 15.04 10.53
N LEU A 116 7.71 14.36 9.97
CA LEU A 116 6.71 14.92 9.04
C LEU A 116 7.33 15.67 7.84
N VAL A 117 8.48 15.22 7.34
CA VAL A 117 9.11 15.86 6.17
C VAL A 117 8.34 15.58 4.87
N HIS A 118 7.69 14.41 4.77
CA HIS A 118 6.93 14.05 3.57
C HIS A 118 5.57 14.76 3.53
N HIS A 119 5.23 15.30 2.35
CA HIS A 119 4.07 16.16 2.15
C HIS A 119 2.75 15.54 2.64
N ARG A 120 2.44 14.30 2.24
CA ARG A 120 1.14 13.67 2.53
C ARG A 120 0.90 13.47 4.04
N PRO A 121 1.81 12.82 4.83
CA PRO A 121 1.65 12.75 6.28
C PRO A 121 1.63 14.12 6.96
N ALA A 122 2.46 15.06 6.51
CA ALA A 122 2.51 16.41 7.08
C ALA A 122 1.19 17.17 6.87
N GLN A 123 0.62 17.07 5.68
CA GLN A 123 -0.68 17.66 5.36
C GLN A 123 -1.78 17.03 6.20
N LEU A 124 -1.84 15.70 6.30
CA LEU A 124 -2.82 15.00 7.13
C LEU A 124 -2.75 15.46 8.59
N ALA A 125 -1.54 15.53 9.16
CA ALA A 125 -1.35 16.01 10.52
C ALA A 125 -1.88 17.44 10.70
N ARG A 126 -1.59 18.35 9.77
CA ARG A 126 -2.10 19.74 9.82
C ARG A 126 -3.62 19.80 9.76
N GLU A 127 -4.25 19.01 8.90
CA GLU A 127 -5.71 18.97 8.79
C GLU A 127 -6.36 18.42 10.07
N ILE A 128 -5.76 17.40 10.69
CA ILE A 128 -6.25 16.87 11.97
C ILE A 128 -6.10 17.91 13.08
N VAL A 129 -4.96 18.60 13.19
CA VAL A 129 -4.75 19.64 14.22
C VAL A 129 -5.81 20.72 14.14
N LYS A 130 -6.14 21.21 12.93
CA LYS A 130 -7.20 22.21 12.74
C LYS A 130 -8.58 21.73 13.21
N ALA A 131 -8.83 20.43 13.16
CA ALA A 131 -10.10 19.82 13.58
C ALA A 131 -10.15 19.50 15.08
N VAL A 132 -9.03 19.58 15.82
CA VAL A 132 -9.02 19.41 17.27
C VAL A 132 -9.46 20.73 17.92
N PRO A 133 -10.47 20.72 18.83
CA PRO A 133 -10.91 21.93 19.52
C PRO A 133 -9.77 22.56 20.35
N HIS A 134 -9.57 23.87 20.20
CA HIS A 134 -8.70 24.66 21.06
C HIS A 134 -9.58 25.35 22.10
N ASN A 135 -9.80 24.70 23.24
CA ASN A 135 -10.42 25.33 24.42
C ASN A 135 -9.36 26.07 25.24
#